data_AF-A0A2T2WKI4-F1
#
_entry.id   AF-A0A2T2WKI4-F1
#
_cell.length_a   1.000
_cell.length_b   1.000
_cell.length_c   1.000
_cell.angle_alpha   90.00
_cell.angle_beta   90.00
_cell.angle_gamma   90.00
#
_symmetry.space_group_name_H-M   'P 1'
#
loop_
_entity.id
_entity.type
_entity.pdbx_description
1 polymer ?
#
loop_
_entity_poly.entity_id
_entity_poly.type
_entity_poly.pdbx_seq_one_letter_code
_entity_poly.pdbx_strand_id
1 'polypeptide(L)'
;MHWGLPLVLSSGLLTLSNFPIVYGSSHEVTTIAPASMGTVPQIPLYPHSLKATIANIDSPFTMPLVGEAINHASSVWQVREPYDTVENWYVHHMEQEGYHLISRVTHGLLFAKGSLDTDQVGINILPLSPSLTDYQFLSALLPVSKRPAASYIASASSVRFIDVTYRAWRYGSAKISFVLTNPREIASVIQVLNHEQVLPPALYHCAADFGQGATLAIHFRNGQTWQVTDNAACETVHVPLCPPLADSGLTLYHLIAKDAMTHL
;
A
#
# COMPACT_ATOMS: atom_id res chain seq x y z
N MET A 1 -24.94 8.32 8.81
CA MET A 1 -24.13 7.38 8.01
C MET A 1 -22.68 7.68 8.31
N HIS A 2 -22.02 6.82 9.09
CA HIS A 2 -20.66 7.03 9.56
C HIS A 2 -19.74 6.08 8.79
N TRP A 3 -18.72 6.63 8.14
CA TRP A 3 -17.65 5.87 7.51
C TRP A 3 -16.35 6.28 8.20
N GLY A 4 -15.74 5.32 8.88
CA GLY A 4 -14.42 5.40 9.46
C GLY A 4 -13.93 3.99 9.73
N LEU A 5 -12.76 3.65 9.18
CA LEU A 5 -11.68 2.80 9.74
C LEU A 5 -10.81 2.23 8.59
N PRO A 6 -9.61 2.76 8.36
CA PRO A 6 -8.46 1.95 7.95
C PRO A 6 -7.72 1.46 9.20
N LEU A 7 -7.12 0.27 9.11
CA LEU A 7 -6.52 -0.57 10.17
C LEU A 7 -7.51 -1.48 10.90
N VAL A 8 -7.61 -2.73 10.44
CA VAL A 8 -7.93 -3.83 11.36
C VAL A 8 -6.64 -4.17 12.11
N LEU A 9 -6.41 -3.44 13.20
CA LEU A 9 -5.72 -4.00 14.36
C LEU A 9 -6.78 -4.84 15.08
N SER A 10 -6.66 -6.17 15.06
CA SER A 10 -7.55 -7.03 15.85
C SER A 10 -7.17 -6.94 17.33
N SER A 11 -7.61 -5.86 17.98
CA SER A 11 -7.55 -5.72 19.43
C SER A 11 -8.92 -5.98 20.04
N GLY A 12 -9.11 -7.18 20.57
CA GLY A 12 -9.88 -7.37 21.81
C GLY A 12 -11.37 -7.68 21.73
N LEU A 13 -11.76 -8.61 22.60
CA LEU A 13 -13.12 -8.92 23.05
C LEU A 13 -14.09 -7.73 23.04
N LEU A 14 -15.30 -7.97 22.51
CA LEU A 14 -16.51 -7.33 22.98
C LEU A 14 -17.51 -8.41 23.38
N THR A 15 -17.63 -8.63 24.69
CA THR A 15 -18.80 -9.28 25.28
C THR A 15 -19.99 -8.34 25.16
N LEU A 16 -21.07 -8.75 24.52
CA LEU A 16 -22.45 -8.39 24.86
C LEU A 16 -23.43 -9.44 24.28
N SER A 17 -23.73 -10.42 25.15
CA SER A 17 -24.99 -11.15 25.37
C SER A 17 -25.96 -11.51 24.21
N ASN A 18 -26.23 -12.83 24.18
CA ASN A 18 -27.51 -13.51 23.90
C ASN A 18 -28.03 -13.60 22.46
N PHE A 19 -27.42 -14.48 21.66
CA PHE A 19 -28.13 -15.30 20.67
C PHE A 19 -27.49 -16.70 20.60
N PRO A 20 -28.27 -17.76 20.30
CA PRO A 20 -27.89 -19.13 20.59
C PRO A 20 -26.73 -19.61 19.71
N ILE A 21 -25.79 -20.30 20.36
CA ILE A 21 -24.64 -20.98 19.78
C ILE A 21 -25.14 -22.02 18.78
N VAL A 22 -24.79 -21.83 17.50
CA VAL A 22 -24.71 -22.93 16.54
C VAL A 22 -23.22 -23.21 16.34
N TYR A 23 -22.75 -24.31 16.95
CA TYR A 23 -21.49 -24.93 16.60
C TYR A 23 -21.56 -25.34 15.12
N GLY A 24 -20.66 -24.80 14.28
CA GLY A 24 -20.63 -25.12 12.87
C GLY A 24 -19.30 -24.75 12.22
N SER A 25 -18.54 -25.80 11.90
CA SER A 25 -17.37 -25.87 11.01
C SER A 25 -16.14 -25.03 11.35
N SER A 26 -15.09 -25.77 11.75
CA SER A 26 -13.69 -25.47 11.46
C SER A 26 -13.54 -24.94 10.03
N HIS A 27 -13.18 -23.68 9.87
CA HIS A 27 -12.56 -23.24 8.63
C HIS A 27 -11.17 -23.87 8.57
N GLU A 28 -11.10 -25.01 7.88
CA GLU A 28 -9.84 -25.50 7.33
C GLU A 28 -9.21 -24.36 6.53
N VAL A 29 -8.06 -23.87 7.01
CA VAL A 29 -7.15 -23.08 6.20
C VAL A 29 -6.76 -23.98 5.04
N THR A 30 -7.41 -23.82 3.89
CA THR A 30 -7.06 -24.55 2.69
C THR A 30 -5.68 -24.07 2.27
N THR A 31 -4.67 -24.89 2.53
CA THR A 31 -3.31 -24.73 2.03
C THR A 31 -3.36 -24.88 0.51
N ILE A 32 -3.55 -23.77 -0.20
CA ILE A 32 -3.41 -23.76 -1.65
C ILE A 32 -1.91 -23.89 -1.93
N ALA A 33 -1.49 -25.06 -2.45
CA ALA A 33 -0.14 -25.24 -2.94
C ALA A 33 0.15 -24.21 -4.03
N PRO A 34 1.29 -23.50 -3.99
CA PRO A 34 1.52 -22.38 -4.87
C PRO A 34 1.72 -22.83 -6.33
N ALA A 35 0.81 -22.39 -7.20
CA ALA A 35 1.09 -22.26 -8.61
C ALA A 35 2.20 -21.21 -8.77
N SER A 36 3.41 -21.67 -9.16
CA SER A 36 4.61 -20.88 -9.51
C SER A 36 4.68 -19.50 -8.86
N MET A 37 4.87 -19.45 -7.53
CA MET A 37 5.04 -18.18 -6.83
C MET A 37 6.40 -17.56 -7.19
N GLY A 38 6.40 -16.23 -7.37
CA GLY A 38 7.62 -15.43 -7.25
C GLY A 38 8.32 -15.73 -5.93
N THR A 39 9.62 -15.42 -5.87
CA THR A 39 10.47 -15.70 -4.72
C THR A 39 9.83 -15.16 -3.44
N VAL A 40 9.37 -16.05 -2.54
CA VAL A 40 8.91 -15.67 -1.20
C VAL A 40 10.07 -14.99 -0.46
N PRO A 41 9.86 -13.85 0.21
CA PRO A 41 10.94 -13.20 0.98
C PRO A 41 11.53 -14.20 1.97
N GLN A 42 12.84 -14.41 1.92
CA GLN A 42 13.52 -15.23 2.91
C GLN A 42 13.68 -14.41 4.19
N ILE A 43 12.77 -14.63 5.14
CA ILE A 43 12.82 -13.97 6.44
C ILE A 43 13.84 -14.70 7.33
N PRO A 44 14.84 -14.01 7.87
CA PRO A 44 15.89 -14.62 8.66
C PRO A 44 15.35 -15.18 10.00
N LEU A 45 15.84 -16.35 10.36
CA LEU A 45 15.55 -16.96 11.66
C LEU A 45 16.47 -16.38 12.73
N TYR A 46 15.93 -16.14 13.92
CA TYR A 46 16.75 -15.79 15.07
C TYR A 46 17.78 -16.91 15.34
N PRO A 47 19.05 -16.60 15.66
CA PRO A 47 20.08 -17.61 15.87
C PRO A 47 19.71 -18.68 16.91
N HIS A 48 20.04 -19.94 16.61
CA HIS A 48 19.79 -21.10 17.49
C HIS A 48 18.31 -21.40 17.78
N SER A 49 17.39 -20.86 16.99
CA SER A 49 15.97 -21.16 17.14
C SER A 49 15.66 -22.61 16.80
N LEU A 50 14.73 -23.18 17.56
CA LEU A 50 14.23 -24.54 17.39
C LEU A 50 12.79 -24.49 16.91
N LYS A 51 12.41 -25.39 16.00
CA LYS A 51 11.02 -25.46 15.54
C LYS A 51 10.11 -25.90 16.70
N ALA A 52 9.09 -25.11 17.00
CA ALA A 52 8.12 -25.42 18.04
C ALA A 52 7.09 -26.45 17.57
N THR A 53 6.44 -27.13 18.52
CA THR A 53 5.39 -28.13 18.23
C THR A 53 4.01 -27.52 18.02
N ILE A 54 3.83 -26.22 18.31
CA ILE A 54 2.57 -25.52 18.07
C ILE A 54 2.46 -25.07 16.62
N ALA A 55 1.21 -25.03 16.12
CA ALA A 55 0.96 -24.76 14.70
C ALA A 55 1.04 -23.28 14.34
N ASN A 56 0.55 -22.37 15.19
CA ASN A 56 0.48 -20.93 14.94
C ASN A 56 0.53 -20.11 16.24
N ILE A 57 0.93 -18.84 16.13
CA ILE A 57 0.73 -17.80 17.15
C ILE A 57 -0.44 -16.93 16.70
N ASP A 58 -1.33 -16.55 17.62
CA ASP A 58 -2.39 -15.57 17.32
C ASP A 58 -1.75 -14.25 16.88
N SER A 59 -1.97 -13.89 15.61
CA SER A 59 -1.35 -12.72 15.00
C SER A 59 -2.20 -11.48 15.24
N PRO A 60 -1.66 -10.41 15.86
CA PRO A 60 -2.32 -9.11 15.84
C PRO A 60 -2.32 -8.50 14.42
N PHE A 61 -1.48 -9.04 13.53
CA PHE A 61 -1.46 -8.75 12.09
C PHE A 61 -2.21 -9.85 11.35
N THR A 62 -3.52 -9.90 11.47
CA THR A 62 -4.33 -10.59 10.47
C THR A 62 -4.37 -9.69 9.25
N MET A 63 -3.57 -9.97 8.22
CA MET A 63 -3.61 -9.18 6.98
C MET A 63 -4.91 -9.50 6.24
N PRO A 64 -5.89 -8.58 6.15
CA PRO A 64 -6.98 -8.77 5.21
C PRO A 64 -6.39 -8.66 3.80
N LEU A 65 -6.21 -9.80 3.14
CA LEU A 65 -5.76 -9.82 1.77
C LEU A 65 -6.91 -9.38 0.88
N VAL A 66 -6.84 -8.15 0.39
CA VAL A 66 -7.74 -7.67 -0.65
C VAL A 66 -7.14 -8.06 -2.01
N GLY A 67 -7.93 -8.72 -2.85
CA GLY A 67 -7.51 -9.12 -4.20
C GLY A 67 -6.65 -10.37 -4.23
N GLU A 68 -5.57 -10.36 -5.04
CA GLU A 68 -4.70 -11.51 -5.32
C GLU A 68 -3.46 -11.60 -4.41
N ALA A 69 -3.43 -10.84 -3.31
CA ALA A 69 -2.29 -10.86 -2.40
C ALA A 69 -2.12 -12.25 -1.75
N ILE A 70 -0.88 -12.73 -1.67
CA ILE A 70 -0.58 -14.08 -1.16
C ILE A 70 0.10 -13.95 0.19
N ASN A 71 -0.48 -14.62 1.20
CA ASN A 71 0.12 -14.76 2.52
C ASN A 71 0.92 -16.05 2.60
N HIS A 72 2.10 -15.95 3.18
CA HIS A 72 2.89 -17.10 3.56
C HIS A 72 3.21 -16.99 5.06
N ALA A 73 2.79 -18.00 5.82
CA ALA A 73 3.07 -18.13 7.24
C ALA A 73 4.19 -19.14 7.48
N SER A 74 5.13 -18.81 8.35
CA SER A 74 6.16 -19.73 8.79
C SER A 74 5.64 -20.77 9.78
N SER A 75 6.46 -21.78 10.04
CA SER A 75 6.34 -22.53 11.30
C SER A 75 6.62 -21.61 12.50
N VAL A 76 6.13 -21.99 13.67
CA VAL A 76 6.52 -21.35 14.92
C VAL A 76 7.91 -21.83 15.33
N TRP A 77 8.71 -20.90 15.80
CA TRP A 77 10.08 -21.11 16.26
C TRP A 77 10.20 -20.67 17.71
N GLN A 78 11.10 -21.31 18.45
CA GLN A 78 11.33 -21.07 19.86
C GLN A 78 12.80 -20.74 20.10
N VAL A 79 13.04 -19.77 20.97
CA VAL A 79 14.37 -19.35 21.39
C VAL A 79 14.43 -19.12 22.90
N ARG A 80 15.55 -19.48 23.52
CA ARG A 80 15.81 -19.30 24.96
C ARG A 80 16.35 -17.90 25.27
N GLU A 81 15.62 -16.90 24.84
CA GLU A 81 15.97 -15.49 25.05
C GLU A 81 14.74 -14.71 25.52
N PRO A 82 14.93 -13.63 26.30
CA PRO A 82 13.85 -12.70 26.64
C PRO A 82 13.25 -12.04 25.40
N TYR A 83 11.98 -11.63 25.51
CA TYR A 83 11.26 -10.92 24.44
C TYR A 83 12.05 -9.73 23.89
N ASP A 84 12.54 -8.84 24.75
CA ASP A 84 13.23 -7.61 24.34
C ASP A 84 14.48 -7.92 23.50
N THR A 85 15.18 -9.01 23.80
CA THR A 85 16.36 -9.44 23.02
C THR A 85 15.95 -9.87 21.61
N VAL A 86 14.89 -10.68 21.50
CA VAL A 86 14.37 -11.18 20.22
C VAL A 86 13.79 -10.04 19.38
N GLU A 87 13.03 -9.15 20.00
CA GLU A 87 12.42 -7.99 19.36
C GLU A 87 13.49 -7.05 18.80
N ASN A 88 14.48 -6.66 19.62
CA ASN A 88 15.56 -5.76 19.18
C ASN A 88 16.39 -6.37 18.05
N TRP A 89 16.65 -7.68 18.10
CA TRP A 89 17.33 -8.37 17.01
C TRP A 89 16.56 -8.27 15.70
N TYR A 90 15.25 -8.53 15.73
CA TYR A 90 14.41 -8.45 14.54
C TYR A 90 14.31 -7.03 13.98
N VAL A 91 14.17 -6.01 14.84
CA VAL A 91 14.20 -4.61 14.40
C VAL A 91 15.50 -4.31 13.64
N HIS A 92 16.65 -4.58 14.24
CA HIS A 92 17.93 -4.27 13.62
C HIS A 92 18.24 -5.10 12.38
N HIS A 93 17.90 -6.38 12.38
CA HIS A 93 18.24 -7.27 11.29
C HIS A 93 17.33 -7.06 10.07
N MET A 94 16.04 -6.79 10.29
CA MET A 94 15.13 -6.41 9.19
C MET A 94 15.52 -5.06 8.56
N GLU A 95 15.98 -4.10 9.37
CA GLU A 95 16.55 -2.83 8.87
C GLU A 95 17.77 -3.08 7.96
N GLN A 96 18.65 -4.01 8.34
CA GLN A 96 19.82 -4.40 7.51
C GLN A 96 19.40 -5.05 6.18
N GLU A 97 18.29 -5.79 6.18
CA GLU A 97 17.68 -6.35 4.97
C GLU A 97 16.93 -5.30 4.13
N GLY A 98 16.91 -4.04 4.56
CA GLY A 98 16.31 -2.91 3.85
C GLY A 98 14.80 -2.77 4.06
N TYR A 99 14.24 -3.46 5.05
CA TYR A 99 12.89 -3.18 5.52
C TYR A 99 12.90 -2.00 6.49
N HIS A 100 11.75 -1.34 6.64
CA HIS A 100 11.52 -0.38 7.71
C HIS A 100 10.28 -0.77 8.51
N LEU A 101 10.27 -0.40 9.79
CA LEU A 101 9.15 -0.71 10.69
C LEU A 101 7.99 0.26 10.42
N ILE A 102 6.83 -0.27 10.01
CA ILE A 102 5.62 0.52 9.73
C ILE A 102 4.57 0.44 10.84
N SER A 103 4.60 -0.61 11.68
CA SER A 103 3.75 -0.69 12.87
C SER A 103 4.36 -1.55 13.97
N ARG A 104 4.12 -1.17 15.22
CA ARG A 104 4.46 -1.93 16.42
C ARG A 104 3.23 -2.04 17.29
N VAL A 105 2.89 -3.28 17.65
CA VAL A 105 1.79 -3.61 18.55
C VAL A 105 2.31 -4.53 19.63
N THR A 106 1.52 -4.78 20.67
CA THR A 106 1.91 -5.72 21.72
C THR A 106 2.32 -7.05 21.09
N HIS A 107 3.58 -7.45 21.28
CA HIS A 107 4.14 -8.71 20.80
C HIS A 107 4.16 -8.87 19.26
N GLY A 108 4.14 -7.76 18.52
CA GLY A 108 4.13 -7.79 17.07
C GLY A 108 4.87 -6.62 16.43
N LEU A 109 5.67 -6.94 15.41
CA LEU A 109 6.35 -5.98 14.54
C LEU A 109 5.85 -6.15 13.09
N LEU A 110 5.49 -5.05 12.42
CA LEU A 110 5.16 -5.05 11.00
C LEU A 110 6.18 -4.22 10.24
N PHE A 111 6.86 -4.88 9.31
CA PHE A 111 7.88 -4.32 8.45
C PHE A 111 7.38 -4.22 7.02
N ALA A 112 7.89 -3.24 6.27
CA ALA A 112 7.65 -3.12 4.84
C ALA A 112 8.93 -2.79 4.07
N LYS A 113 8.95 -3.19 2.80
CA LYS A 113 10.02 -2.94 1.84
C LYS A 113 9.45 -2.76 0.43
N GLY A 114 10.25 -2.15 -0.42
CA GLY A 114 9.94 -1.95 -1.83
C GLY A 114 9.23 -0.62 -2.07
N SER A 115 8.98 -0.33 -3.34
CA SER A 115 8.14 0.80 -3.71
C SER A 115 6.75 0.62 -3.12
N LEU A 116 6.25 1.64 -2.41
CA LEU A 116 4.89 1.67 -1.85
C LEU A 116 4.63 0.49 -0.92
N ASP A 117 5.62 0.05 -0.13
CA ASP A 117 5.44 -0.95 0.93
C ASP A 117 4.78 -2.26 0.45
N THR A 118 5.20 -2.70 -0.73
CA THR A 118 4.62 -3.84 -1.46
C THR A 118 5.03 -5.20 -0.92
N ASP A 119 6.18 -5.29 -0.26
CA ASP A 119 6.62 -6.47 0.48
C ASP A 119 6.45 -6.20 1.97
N GLN A 120 5.58 -6.95 2.64
CA GLN A 120 5.25 -6.76 4.05
C GLN A 120 5.52 -8.02 4.86
N VAL A 121 6.14 -7.84 6.02
CA VAL A 121 6.50 -8.92 6.94
C VAL A 121 6.03 -8.58 8.35
N GLY A 122 5.06 -9.34 8.84
CA GLY A 122 4.68 -9.36 10.25
C GLY A 122 5.52 -10.38 11.01
N ILE A 123 6.07 -9.98 12.15
CA ILE A 123 6.80 -10.85 13.08
C ILE A 123 6.05 -10.83 14.41
N ASN A 124 5.46 -11.97 14.76
CA ASN A 124 4.74 -12.18 16.00
C ASN A 124 5.69 -12.83 17.01
N ILE A 125 5.85 -12.23 18.19
CA ILE A 125 6.85 -12.61 19.19
C ILE A 125 6.14 -12.79 20.54
N LEU A 126 5.89 -14.03 20.94
CA LEU A 126 5.15 -14.38 22.14
C LEU A 126 6.11 -14.72 23.31
N PRO A 127 6.19 -13.88 24.35
CA PRO A 127 6.92 -14.24 25.56
C PRO A 127 6.22 -15.37 26.32
N LEU A 128 6.90 -16.49 26.51
CA LEU A 128 6.42 -17.61 27.34
C LEU A 128 6.91 -17.52 28.79
N SER A 129 8.11 -16.98 28.99
CA SER A 129 8.72 -16.74 30.30
C SER A 129 9.79 -15.65 30.18
N PRO A 130 10.41 -15.18 31.29
CA PRO A 130 11.48 -14.19 31.24
C PRO A 130 12.69 -14.55 30.35
N SER A 131 12.87 -15.82 30.01
CA SER A 131 14.00 -16.32 29.20
C SER A 131 13.57 -17.27 28.08
N LEU A 132 12.29 -17.25 27.69
CA LEU A 132 11.77 -18.13 26.64
C LEU A 132 10.74 -17.39 25.81
N THR A 133 10.95 -17.41 24.49
CA THR A 133 10.13 -16.69 23.52
C THR A 133 9.84 -17.58 22.33
N ASP A 134 8.58 -17.62 21.93
CA ASP A 134 8.17 -18.20 20.64
C ASP A 134 7.98 -17.07 19.63
N TYR A 135 8.23 -17.34 18.35
CA TYR A 135 7.97 -16.39 17.28
C TYR A 135 7.53 -17.05 15.97
N GLN A 136 6.80 -16.30 15.16
CA GLN A 136 6.32 -16.70 13.84
C GLN A 136 6.35 -15.49 12.91
N PHE A 137 6.63 -15.70 11.63
CA PHE A 137 6.52 -14.65 10.63
C PHE A 137 5.38 -14.91 9.64
N LEU A 138 4.75 -13.82 9.21
CA LEU A 138 3.75 -13.74 8.17
C LEU A 138 4.29 -12.79 7.10
N SER A 139 4.53 -13.29 5.89
CA SER A 139 4.94 -12.46 4.76
C SER A 139 3.81 -12.34 3.76
N ALA A 140 3.61 -11.16 3.19
CA ALA A 140 2.80 -11.00 2.00
C ALA A 140 3.49 -10.12 0.96
N LEU A 141 3.28 -10.49 -0.29
CA LEU A 141 3.63 -9.68 -1.44
C LEU A 141 2.34 -9.13 -2.05
N LEU A 142 2.21 -7.81 -2.07
CA LEU A 142 1.10 -7.14 -2.72
C LEU A 142 1.27 -7.24 -4.25
N PRO A 143 0.23 -7.67 -4.99
CA PRO A 143 0.33 -7.81 -6.44
C PRO A 143 0.43 -6.42 -7.07
N VAL A 144 1.47 -6.18 -7.88
CA VAL A 144 1.60 -4.94 -8.64
C VAL A 144 1.22 -5.22 -10.09
N SER A 145 0.17 -4.55 -10.56
CA SER A 145 -0.25 -4.67 -11.95
C SER A 145 0.79 -4.04 -12.87
N LYS A 146 1.06 -4.67 -14.02
CA LYS A 146 1.95 -4.06 -15.01
C LYS A 146 1.21 -2.95 -15.75
N ARG A 147 1.80 -1.75 -15.82
CA ARG A 147 1.29 -0.65 -16.63
C ARG A 147 1.25 -1.03 -18.12
N PRO A 148 0.09 -0.95 -18.81
CA PRO A 148 0.01 -1.22 -20.24
C PRO A 148 0.81 -0.19 -21.05
N ALA A 149 1.53 -0.65 -22.08
CA ALA A 149 2.35 0.22 -22.95
C ALA A 149 1.54 1.35 -23.60
N ALA A 150 0.25 1.10 -23.89
CA ALA A 150 -0.66 2.09 -24.48
C ALA A 150 -1.00 3.26 -23.54
N SER A 151 -0.74 3.15 -22.24
CA SER A 151 -1.01 4.21 -21.25
C SER A 151 0.14 5.22 -21.08
N TYR A 152 1.22 5.08 -21.86
CA TYR A 152 2.35 6.01 -21.87
C TYR A 152 2.19 7.05 -22.97
N ILE A 153 2.55 8.29 -22.67
CA ILE A 153 2.61 9.36 -23.68
C ILE A 153 4.05 9.44 -24.20
N ALA A 154 4.30 8.91 -25.40
CA ALA A 154 5.64 8.76 -25.95
C ALA A 154 6.39 10.08 -26.18
N SER A 155 5.67 11.17 -26.50
CA SER A 155 6.28 12.49 -26.73
C SER A 155 5.35 13.62 -26.35
N ALA A 156 5.89 14.62 -25.65
CA ALA A 156 5.19 15.87 -25.34
C ALA A 156 4.77 16.64 -26.60
N SER A 157 5.51 16.50 -27.70
CA SER A 157 5.15 17.14 -28.97
C SER A 157 3.85 16.58 -29.58
N SER A 158 3.40 15.39 -29.17
CA SER A 158 2.13 14.82 -29.61
C SER A 158 0.92 15.50 -28.96
N VAL A 159 1.13 16.22 -27.86
CA VAL A 159 0.10 16.97 -27.15
C VAL A 159 -0.02 18.38 -27.74
N ARG A 160 -1.25 18.83 -27.94
CA ARG A 160 -1.58 20.15 -28.46
C ARG A 160 -1.73 21.16 -27.32
N PHE A 161 -2.50 20.82 -26.30
CA PHE A 161 -2.69 21.58 -25.06
C PHE A 161 -3.29 20.67 -23.98
N ILE A 162 -3.28 21.14 -22.73
CA ILE A 162 -3.91 20.44 -21.60
C ILE A 162 -4.88 21.39 -20.91
N ASP A 163 -6.16 21.03 -20.87
CA ASP A 163 -7.15 21.74 -20.08
C ASP A 163 -7.08 21.23 -18.64
N VAL A 164 -6.81 22.13 -17.71
CA VAL A 164 -6.64 21.80 -16.30
C VAL A 164 -7.83 22.33 -15.51
N THR A 165 -8.42 21.47 -14.71
CA THR A 165 -9.34 21.82 -13.63
C THR A 165 -8.68 21.43 -12.32
N TYR A 166 -8.45 22.39 -11.44
CA TYR A 166 -7.76 22.18 -10.18
C TYR A 166 -8.63 22.62 -9.00
N ARG A 167 -8.62 21.83 -7.92
CA ARG A 167 -9.15 22.24 -6.61
C ARG A 167 -8.14 21.92 -5.50
N ALA A 168 -7.77 22.96 -4.76
CA ALA A 168 -6.84 22.83 -3.64
C ALA A 168 -7.40 21.94 -2.52
N TRP A 169 -6.50 21.29 -1.77
CA TRP A 169 -6.80 20.41 -0.64
C TRP A 169 -7.11 21.23 0.62
N ARG A 170 -8.12 22.11 0.50
CA ARG A 170 -8.68 22.88 1.62
C ARG A 170 -10.18 22.96 1.44
N TYR A 171 -10.91 22.69 2.52
CA TYR A 171 -12.37 22.74 2.52
C TYR A 171 -12.87 24.11 2.02
N GLY A 172 -13.84 24.10 1.11
CA GLY A 172 -14.42 25.32 0.54
C GLY A 172 -13.57 26.02 -0.54
N SER A 173 -12.44 25.45 -0.96
CA SER A 173 -11.62 26.05 -2.03
C SER A 173 -12.38 26.16 -3.34
N ALA A 174 -12.26 27.31 -3.99
CA ALA A 174 -12.79 27.53 -5.33
C ALA A 174 -12.09 26.61 -6.34
N LYS A 175 -12.85 26.18 -7.35
CA LYS A 175 -12.31 25.50 -8.52
C LYS A 175 -11.62 26.53 -9.42
N ILE A 176 -10.42 26.20 -9.87
CA ILE A 176 -9.65 27.00 -10.83
C ILE A 176 -9.54 26.19 -12.12
N SER A 177 -9.69 26.86 -13.27
CA SER A 177 -9.51 26.23 -14.57
C SER A 177 -8.61 27.08 -15.46
N PHE A 178 -7.64 26.46 -16.12
CA PHE A 178 -6.69 27.11 -17.01
C PHE A 178 -6.21 26.12 -18.09
N VAL A 179 -5.53 26.64 -19.12
CA VAL A 179 -5.06 25.85 -20.26
C VAL A 179 -3.55 25.95 -20.38
N LEU A 180 -2.87 24.80 -20.30
CA LEU A 180 -1.44 24.70 -20.56
C LEU A 180 -1.21 24.59 -22.06
N THR A 181 -0.51 25.59 -22.63
CA THR A 181 -0.12 25.63 -24.05
C THR A 181 1.39 25.68 -24.25
N ASN A 182 2.15 26.01 -23.20
CA ASN A 182 3.60 26.06 -23.24
C ASN A 182 4.19 24.65 -23.37
N PRO A 183 4.98 24.35 -24.42
CA PRO A 183 5.56 23.02 -24.60
C PRO A 183 6.42 22.53 -23.44
N ARG A 184 7.06 23.43 -22.68
CA ARG A 184 7.89 23.05 -21.52
C ARG A 184 7.04 22.58 -20.34
N GLU A 185 5.97 23.29 -20.01
CA GLU A 185 5.03 22.91 -18.94
C GLU A 185 4.33 21.58 -19.28
N ILE A 186 3.88 21.42 -20.52
CA ILE A 186 3.31 20.17 -21.03
C ILE A 186 4.31 19.01 -20.89
N ALA A 187 5.57 19.23 -21.24
CA ALA A 187 6.61 18.19 -21.12
C ALA A 187 6.84 17.78 -19.66
N SER A 188 6.84 18.72 -18.71
CA SER A 188 6.96 18.43 -17.28
C SER A 188 5.80 17.59 -16.76
N VAL A 189 4.55 17.92 -17.11
CA VAL A 189 3.36 17.13 -16.72
C VAL A 189 3.46 15.70 -17.27
N ILE A 190 3.82 15.54 -18.54
CA ILE A 190 3.94 14.22 -19.18
C ILE A 190 5.08 13.40 -18.57
N GLN A 191 6.19 14.05 -18.22
CA GLN A 191 7.30 13.38 -17.55
C GLN A 191 6.83 12.79 -16.22
N VAL A 192 6.14 13.58 -15.39
CA VAL A 192 5.59 13.12 -14.11
C VAL A 192 4.64 11.93 -14.32
N LEU A 193 3.61 12.09 -15.18
CA LEU A 193 2.63 11.03 -15.47
C LEU A 193 3.25 9.71 -15.97
N ASN A 194 4.34 9.75 -16.73
CA ASN A 194 5.01 8.55 -17.23
C ASN A 194 5.92 7.90 -16.19
N HIS A 195 6.37 8.64 -15.17
CA HIS A 195 7.22 8.13 -14.10
C HIS A 195 6.41 7.62 -12.89
N GLU A 196 5.12 7.95 -12.79
CA GLU A 196 4.30 7.46 -11.69
C GLU A 196 4.24 5.92 -11.65
N GLN A 197 4.35 5.41 -10.43
CA GLN A 197 4.42 3.99 -10.13
C GLN A 197 3.03 3.41 -10.04
N VAL A 198 2.86 2.15 -10.44
CA VAL A 198 1.56 1.47 -10.31
C VAL A 198 1.30 1.12 -8.86
N LEU A 199 0.12 1.50 -8.36
CA LEU A 199 -0.34 1.10 -7.05
C LEU A 199 -0.78 -0.36 -7.05
N PRO A 200 -0.42 -1.14 -6.02
CA PRO A 200 -1.05 -2.43 -5.80
C PRO A 200 -2.55 -2.24 -5.44
N PRO A 201 -3.44 -3.18 -5.80
CA PRO A 201 -4.88 -3.09 -5.54
C PRO A 201 -5.23 -2.83 -4.07
N ALA A 202 -4.45 -3.38 -3.14
CA ALA A 202 -4.68 -3.24 -1.70
C ALA A 202 -4.45 -1.81 -1.16
N LEU A 203 -3.67 -0.97 -1.86
CA LEU A 203 -3.41 0.42 -1.47
C LEU A 203 -4.37 1.41 -2.11
N TYR A 204 -5.23 0.96 -3.03
CA TYR A 204 -6.13 1.84 -3.78
C TYR A 204 -7.42 2.23 -3.01
N HIS A 205 -7.51 1.94 -1.71
CA HIS A 205 -8.67 2.32 -0.90
C HIS A 205 -8.63 3.78 -0.48
N CYS A 206 -9.00 4.65 -1.41
CA CYS A 206 -9.20 6.06 -1.16
C CYS A 206 -10.34 6.36 -0.20
N ALA A 207 -10.16 7.37 0.66
CA ALA A 207 -11.30 8.05 1.27
C ALA A 207 -12.17 8.68 0.17
N ALA A 208 -13.46 8.95 0.48
CA ALA A 208 -14.36 9.59 -0.47
C ALA A 208 -13.74 10.89 -1.02
N ASP A 209 -13.58 10.97 -2.34
CA ASP A 209 -13.10 12.17 -3.02
C ASP A 209 -14.07 13.32 -2.73
N PHE A 210 -13.61 14.32 -1.95
CA PHE A 210 -14.37 15.53 -1.67
C PHE A 210 -14.28 16.56 -2.83
N GLY A 211 -14.00 16.07 -4.05
CA GLY A 211 -13.78 16.86 -5.26
C GLY A 211 -12.42 17.55 -5.30
N GLN A 212 -11.41 16.96 -4.66
CA GLN A 212 -10.07 17.54 -4.47
C GLN A 212 -9.06 16.93 -5.43
N GLY A 213 -8.09 17.73 -5.88
CA GLY A 213 -7.08 17.30 -6.85
C GLY A 213 -7.23 17.99 -8.19
N ALA A 214 -6.72 17.35 -9.24
CA ALA A 214 -6.70 17.90 -10.59
C ALA A 214 -7.35 16.96 -11.61
N THR A 215 -8.18 17.51 -12.50
CA THR A 215 -8.59 16.84 -13.73
C THR A 215 -7.85 17.49 -14.89
N LEU A 216 -7.12 16.67 -15.66
CA LEU A 216 -6.38 17.09 -16.83
C LEU A 216 -7.04 16.46 -18.06
N ALA A 217 -7.58 17.29 -18.96
CA ALA A 217 -7.99 16.86 -20.29
C ALA A 217 -6.83 17.14 -21.27
N ILE A 218 -6.12 16.08 -21.65
CA ILE A 218 -4.95 16.13 -22.52
C ILE A 218 -5.44 15.98 -23.96
N HIS A 219 -5.32 17.05 -24.76
CA HIS A 219 -5.74 17.06 -26.15
C HIS A 219 -4.54 16.79 -27.06
N PHE A 220 -4.59 15.68 -27.79
CA PHE A 220 -3.53 15.26 -28.70
C PHE A 220 -3.71 15.89 -30.09
N ARG A 221 -2.60 16.04 -30.83
CA ARG A 221 -2.61 16.60 -32.20
C ARG A 221 -3.35 15.72 -33.21
N ASN A 222 -3.49 14.43 -32.92
CA ASN A 222 -4.27 13.49 -33.73
C ASN A 222 -5.79 13.59 -33.48
N GLY A 223 -6.23 14.52 -32.62
CA GLY A 223 -7.65 14.72 -32.26
C GLY A 223 -8.14 13.87 -31.09
N GLN A 224 -7.34 12.92 -30.58
CA GLN A 224 -7.67 12.15 -29.38
C GLN A 224 -7.64 13.05 -28.14
N THR A 225 -8.45 12.72 -27.14
CA THR A 225 -8.42 13.38 -25.82
C THR A 225 -8.37 12.33 -24.72
N TRP A 226 -7.48 12.52 -23.75
CA TRP A 226 -7.42 11.70 -22.53
C TRP A 226 -7.87 12.53 -21.34
N GLN A 227 -8.62 11.91 -20.44
CA GLN A 227 -8.95 12.50 -19.16
C GLN A 227 -8.14 11.79 -18.07
N VAL A 228 -7.27 12.54 -17.41
CA VAL A 228 -6.46 12.08 -16.28
C VAL A 228 -6.99 12.74 -15.02
N THR A 229 -7.15 11.97 -13.93
CA THR A 229 -7.66 12.50 -12.66
C THR A 229 -6.67 12.20 -11.56
N ASP A 230 -6.15 13.26 -10.94
CA ASP A 230 -5.37 13.21 -9.71
C ASP A 230 -6.30 13.42 -8.51
N ASN A 231 -6.17 12.56 -7.51
CA ASN A 231 -6.87 12.66 -6.23
C ASN A 231 -5.84 12.90 -5.12
N ALA A 232 -5.68 14.17 -4.78
CA ALA A 232 -4.74 14.64 -3.78
C ALA A 232 -4.99 14.06 -2.38
N ALA A 233 -6.21 13.61 -2.06
CA ALA A 233 -6.52 13.05 -0.74
C ALA A 233 -5.89 11.68 -0.50
N CYS A 234 -5.47 10.99 -1.57
CA CYS A 234 -4.87 9.66 -1.49
C CYS A 234 -3.59 9.53 -2.30
N GLU A 235 -3.08 10.64 -2.85
CA GLU A 235 -1.87 10.61 -3.68
C GLU A 235 -2.02 9.64 -4.86
N THR A 236 -3.20 9.61 -5.49
CA THR A 236 -3.50 8.66 -6.58
C THR A 236 -3.84 9.35 -7.89
N VAL A 237 -3.29 8.83 -9.00
CA VAL A 237 -3.55 9.32 -10.35
C VAL A 237 -4.20 8.24 -11.22
N HIS A 238 -5.27 8.63 -11.90
CA HIS A 238 -6.01 7.81 -12.86
C HIS A 238 -5.70 8.21 -14.28
N VAL A 239 -5.03 7.32 -15.01
CA VAL A 239 -4.79 7.45 -16.45
C VAL A 239 -5.70 6.46 -17.20
N PRO A 240 -6.27 6.82 -18.36
CA PRO A 240 -7.08 5.89 -19.14
C PRO A 240 -6.34 4.59 -19.46
N LEU A 241 -7.04 3.46 -19.34
CA LEU A 241 -6.51 2.11 -19.60
C LEU A 241 -5.29 1.74 -18.74
N CYS A 242 -5.08 2.45 -17.62
CA CYS A 242 -3.99 2.24 -16.70
C CYS A 242 -4.54 1.80 -15.33
N PRO A 243 -3.88 0.86 -14.62
CA PRO A 243 -4.10 0.70 -13.20
C PRO A 243 -3.88 2.04 -12.46
N PRO A 244 -4.43 2.21 -11.24
CA PRO A 244 -4.15 3.39 -10.42
C PRO A 244 -2.65 3.59 -10.23
N LEU A 245 -2.21 4.84 -10.29
CA LEU A 245 -0.81 5.22 -10.12
C LEU A 245 -0.64 6.00 -8.81
N ALA A 246 0.52 5.89 -8.17
CA ALA A 246 0.86 6.65 -6.98
C ALA A 246 1.54 7.97 -7.37
N ASP A 247 1.03 9.10 -6.90
CA ASP A 247 1.73 10.38 -6.81
C ASP A 247 2.27 10.58 -5.39
N SER A 248 3.09 9.62 -4.93
CA SER A 248 3.60 9.50 -3.55
C SER A 248 4.41 10.69 -3.00
N GLY A 249 4.64 11.73 -3.82
CA GLY A 249 5.26 12.98 -3.40
C GLY A 249 4.39 14.22 -3.67
N LEU A 250 3.13 14.03 -4.06
CA LEU A 250 2.23 15.08 -4.56
C LEU A 250 2.90 15.91 -5.67
N THR A 251 3.76 15.29 -6.49
CA THR A 251 4.57 15.94 -7.50
C THR A 251 3.69 16.51 -8.60
N LEU A 252 2.75 15.72 -9.13
CA LEU A 252 1.80 16.20 -10.13
C LEU A 252 0.91 17.28 -9.52
N TYR A 253 0.39 17.02 -8.31
CA TYR A 253 -0.47 17.95 -7.60
C TYR A 253 0.21 19.32 -7.38
N HIS A 254 1.45 19.35 -6.90
CA HIS A 254 2.21 20.57 -6.65
C HIS A 254 2.65 21.26 -7.94
N LEU A 255 3.04 20.51 -8.98
CA LEU A 255 3.35 21.06 -10.29
C LEU A 255 2.16 21.86 -10.83
N ILE A 256 0.97 21.25 -10.80
CA ILE A 256 -0.27 21.90 -11.26
C ILE A 256 -0.69 23.07 -10.35
N ALA A 257 -0.50 22.95 -9.04
CA ALA A 257 -0.80 24.03 -8.11
C ALA A 257 0.05 25.28 -8.36
N LYS A 258 1.34 25.11 -8.71
CA LYS A 258 2.24 26.21 -9.04
C LYS A 258 1.75 26.99 -10.27
N ASP A 259 1.30 26.27 -11.31
CA ASP A 259 0.74 26.90 -12.51
C ASP A 259 -0.62 27.54 -12.23
N ALA A 260 -1.44 26.96 -11.35
CA ALA A 260 -2.70 27.58 -10.94
C ALA A 260 -2.47 28.96 -10.29
N MET A 261 -1.39 29.15 -9.53
CA MET A 261 -1.07 30.41 -8.87
C MET A 261 -0.63 31.52 -9.84
N THR A 262 -0.05 31.18 -11.00
CA THR A 262 0.38 32.19 -11.99
C THR A 262 -0.76 32.68 -12.88
N HIS A 263 -1.92 32.02 -12.83
CA HIS A 263 -3.12 32.36 -13.58
C HIS A 263 -4.21 33.07 -12.75
N LEU A 264 -3.93 33.37 -11.47
CA LEU A 264 -4.74 34.22 -10.58
C LEU A 264 -4.23 35.67 -10.60
#